data_AF-A0A411WX24-F1
#
_entry.id   AF-A0A411WX24-F1
#
_cell.length_a   1.000
_cell.length_b   1.000
_cell.length_c   1.000
_cell.angle_alpha   90.00
_cell.angle_beta   90.00
_cell.angle_gamma   90.00
#
_symmetry.space_group_name_H-M   'P 1'
#
loop_
_entity.id
_entity.type
_entity.pdbx_description
1 polymer ?
#
loop_
_entity_poly.entity_id
_entity_poly.type
_entity_poly.pdbx_seq_one_letter_code
_entity_poly.pdbx_strand_id
1 'polypeptide(L)'
;MAVLNKAMAAAMLAMSAIASSSAALPEQETLERLARMRAMPAAAAGQEAQRQRRDLDAAWRWFGNHKTTALPVLRRELAAELKKPKPSQLVLLDVGYFLRALGEPADRALSMQALLAIDPAGIVPKTQAEQLFRFIHASAADRDPRLFPLIDKVFLRGDVTVLVPQHGYTVDATSVCIYLYGQFGTRAEQHLRGLLNDPAVVNRVLEVLMWVGSPDSVPAVARLLDSTDADTFARAATFMLRAGGPQGRDALLAFDPRRLEGKARQFYLQTRPQLSGMHFDALVQQLSDSPPSEKAAPPRRLDEAAARQLLAALFASHGSYEGIQPIELALAAMPSAQLIDELLRLRERSLLRISGEALADIDTTNTLINTLRFRPN
;
A
#
# COMPACT_ATOMS: atom_id res chain seq x y z
N MET A 1 67.48 20.11 30.84
CA MET A 1 66.03 20.38 30.73
C MET A 1 65.48 20.25 29.30
N ALA A 2 65.89 19.23 28.52
CA ALA A 2 65.36 19.02 27.15
C ALA A 2 64.83 17.60 26.89
N VAL A 3 65.01 16.67 27.84
CA VAL A 3 64.62 15.25 27.69
C VAL A 3 63.26 14.97 28.32
N LEU A 4 62.80 15.81 29.27
CA LEU A 4 61.53 15.61 29.97
C LEU A 4 60.29 15.98 29.12
N ASN A 5 60.42 16.85 28.12
CA ASN A 5 59.29 17.32 27.31
C ASN A 5 58.90 16.38 26.16
N LYS A 6 59.76 15.43 25.75
CA LYS A 6 59.43 14.47 24.67
C LYS A 6 58.63 13.27 25.16
N ALA A 7 58.83 12.84 26.41
CA ALA A 7 58.10 11.70 26.97
C ALA A 7 56.62 12.01 27.24
N MET A 8 56.29 13.25 27.58
CA MET A 8 54.92 13.65 27.91
C MET A 8 54.04 13.85 26.65
N ALA A 9 54.62 14.26 25.52
CA ALA A 9 53.92 14.37 24.24
C ALA A 9 53.60 12.99 23.60
N ALA A 10 54.48 12.00 23.78
CA ALA A 10 54.26 10.63 23.30
C ALA A 10 53.16 9.90 24.10
N ALA A 11 53.04 10.18 25.40
CA ALA A 11 52.01 9.60 26.25
C ALA A 11 50.59 10.16 25.95
N MET A 12 50.48 11.42 25.52
CA MET A 12 49.19 12.00 25.11
C MET A 12 48.73 11.55 23.71
N LEU A 13 49.65 11.24 22.79
CA LEU A 13 49.32 10.64 21.48
C LEU A 13 48.96 9.14 21.56
N ALA A 14 49.44 8.43 22.58
CA ALA A 14 49.09 7.03 22.81
C ALA A 14 47.70 6.85 23.45
N MET A 15 47.23 7.83 24.25
CA MET A 15 45.88 7.76 24.84
C MET A 15 44.75 8.12 23.86
N SER A 16 45.05 8.74 22.73
CA SER A 16 44.10 8.91 21.62
C SER A 16 43.93 7.66 20.73
N ALA A 17 44.82 6.67 20.83
CA ALA A 17 44.76 5.46 20.01
C ALA A 17 43.97 4.30 20.67
N ILE A 18 43.69 4.38 21.97
CA ILE A 18 43.02 3.30 22.72
C ILE A 18 41.49 3.49 22.75
N ALA A 19 40.97 4.65 22.33
CA ALA A 19 39.53 4.87 22.19
C ALA A 19 38.91 4.20 20.95
N SER A 20 39.71 3.61 20.06
CA SER A 20 39.27 3.04 18.78
C SER A 20 38.95 1.53 18.82
N SER A 21 39.17 0.84 19.94
CA SER A 21 38.99 -0.62 20.02
C SER A 21 37.59 -1.08 20.42
N SER A 22 36.74 -0.18 20.95
CA SER A 22 35.34 -0.52 21.29
C SER A 22 34.39 -0.44 20.09
N ALA A 23 34.73 0.33 19.05
CA ALA A 23 33.93 0.45 17.82
C ALA A 23 34.07 -0.75 16.86
N ALA A 24 35.15 -1.52 16.96
CA ALA A 24 35.41 -2.67 16.12
C ALA A 24 34.43 -3.84 16.37
N LEU A 25 33.95 -4.00 17.62
CA LEU A 25 33.07 -5.10 17.99
C LEU A 25 31.67 -4.99 17.35
N PRO A 26 30.96 -3.84 17.38
CA PRO A 26 29.65 -3.71 16.72
C PRO A 26 29.71 -3.80 15.18
N GLU A 27 30.77 -3.27 14.55
CA GLU A 27 30.94 -3.39 13.10
C GLU A 27 31.17 -4.86 12.69
N GLN A 28 32.05 -5.57 13.41
CA GLN A 28 32.32 -6.98 13.14
C GLN A 28 31.06 -7.85 13.35
N GLU A 29 30.33 -7.67 14.45
CA GLU A 29 29.07 -8.40 14.70
C GLU A 29 28.02 -8.10 13.62
N THR A 30 27.98 -6.88 13.09
CA THR A 30 27.09 -6.51 11.97
C THR A 30 27.49 -7.28 10.70
N LEU A 31 28.78 -7.34 10.37
CA LEU A 31 29.29 -8.11 9.23
C LEU A 31 29.03 -9.61 9.39
N GLU A 32 29.21 -10.17 10.58
CA GLU A 32 28.94 -11.59 10.86
C GLU A 32 27.46 -11.93 10.71
N ARG A 33 26.55 -11.04 11.11
CA ARG A 33 25.10 -11.21 10.87
C ARG A 33 24.76 -11.16 9.40
N LEU A 34 25.34 -10.22 8.65
CA LEU A 34 25.16 -10.17 7.20
C LEU A 34 25.73 -11.42 6.50
N ALA A 35 26.88 -11.92 6.93
CA ALA A 35 27.46 -13.15 6.41
C ALA A 35 26.54 -14.36 6.67
N ARG A 36 25.95 -14.45 7.88
CA ARG A 36 24.95 -15.47 8.20
C ARG A 36 23.73 -15.36 7.29
N MET A 37 23.18 -14.17 7.07
CA MET A 37 22.05 -13.96 6.16
C MET A 37 22.37 -14.39 4.72
N ARG A 38 23.58 -14.09 4.23
CA ARG A 38 24.02 -14.53 2.89
C ARG A 38 24.12 -16.05 2.77
N ALA A 39 24.49 -16.73 3.85
CA ALA A 39 24.65 -18.18 3.90
C ALA A 39 23.35 -18.93 4.21
N MET A 40 22.24 -18.23 4.54
CA MET A 40 20.97 -18.88 4.82
C MET A 40 20.45 -19.58 3.56
N PRO A 41 20.13 -20.89 3.65
CA PRO A 41 19.52 -21.59 2.53
C PRO A 41 18.12 -21.07 2.28
N ALA A 42 17.58 -21.34 1.09
CA ALA A 42 16.16 -21.24 0.84
C ALA A 42 15.40 -22.12 1.86
N ALA A 43 14.67 -21.54 2.82
CA ALA A 43 13.89 -22.33 3.76
C ALA A 43 12.76 -23.08 3.04
N ALA A 44 12.60 -24.35 3.37
CA ALA A 44 11.33 -25.05 3.20
C ALA A 44 10.35 -24.62 4.31
N ALA A 45 9.05 -24.80 4.07
CA ALA A 45 8.01 -24.50 5.06
C ALA A 45 8.23 -25.29 6.37
N GLY A 46 7.68 -24.78 7.49
CA GLY A 46 7.73 -25.46 8.79
C GLY A 46 8.81 -24.92 9.73
N GLN A 47 9.45 -25.82 10.49
CA GLN A 47 10.38 -25.42 11.58
C GLN A 47 11.63 -24.69 11.08
N GLU A 48 12.13 -25.01 9.89
CA GLU A 48 13.29 -24.34 9.30
C GLU A 48 12.97 -22.87 8.97
N ALA A 49 11.83 -22.60 8.34
CA ALA A 49 11.35 -21.24 8.11
C ALA A 49 11.17 -20.45 9.41
N GLN A 50 10.63 -21.08 10.46
CA GLN A 50 10.50 -20.43 11.78
C GLN A 50 11.85 -20.09 12.40
N ARG A 51 12.84 -20.98 12.30
CA ARG A 51 14.19 -20.73 12.81
C ARG A 51 14.86 -19.59 12.05
N GLN A 52 14.80 -19.60 10.72
CA GLN A 52 15.32 -18.52 9.90
C GLN A 52 14.66 -17.18 10.24
N ARG A 53 13.34 -17.16 10.45
CA ARG A 53 12.63 -15.95 10.87
C ARG A 53 13.16 -15.40 12.19
N ARG A 54 13.37 -16.26 13.19
CA ARG A 54 13.95 -15.85 14.48
C ARG A 54 15.37 -15.30 14.33
N ASP A 55 16.19 -15.90 13.47
CA ASP A 55 17.55 -15.44 13.21
C ASP A 55 17.55 -14.05 12.54
N LEU A 56 16.65 -13.83 11.57
CA LEU A 56 16.44 -12.53 10.93
C LEU A 56 15.93 -11.47 11.92
N ASP A 57 14.93 -11.82 12.74
CA ASP A 57 14.39 -10.91 13.76
C ASP A 57 15.46 -10.54 14.81
N ALA A 58 16.33 -11.50 15.16
CA ALA A 58 17.47 -11.24 16.05
C ALA A 58 18.51 -10.31 15.41
N ALA A 59 18.77 -10.45 14.11
CA ALA A 59 19.62 -9.52 13.37
C ALA A 59 19.01 -8.11 13.32
N TRP A 60 17.72 -8.00 13.00
CA TRP A 60 16.98 -6.74 13.02
C TRP A 60 17.04 -6.03 14.38
N ARG A 61 16.80 -6.77 15.47
CA ARG A 61 16.91 -6.23 16.83
C ARG A 61 18.32 -5.73 17.13
N TRP A 62 19.34 -6.49 16.72
CA TRP A 62 20.74 -6.07 16.90
C TRP A 62 21.05 -4.78 16.14
N PHE A 63 20.68 -4.71 14.85
CA PHE A 63 20.88 -3.52 14.02
C PHE A 63 20.15 -2.30 14.60
N GLY A 64 18.93 -2.48 15.10
CA GLY A 64 18.17 -1.41 15.76
C GLY A 64 18.85 -0.90 17.04
N ASN A 65 19.33 -1.82 17.89
CA ASN A 65 20.01 -1.47 19.14
C ASN A 65 21.38 -0.81 18.93
N HIS A 66 22.03 -1.07 17.79
CA HIS A 66 23.36 -0.55 17.44
C HIS A 66 23.33 0.33 16.20
N LYS A 67 22.22 1.06 16.00
CA LYS A 67 21.91 1.76 14.75
C LYS A 67 23.02 2.68 14.26
N THR A 68 23.64 3.45 15.17
CA THR A 68 24.70 4.42 14.85
C THR A 68 25.93 3.78 14.21
N THR A 69 26.32 2.59 14.68
CA THR A 69 27.46 1.84 14.13
C THR A 69 27.06 0.89 13.01
N ALA A 70 25.84 0.33 13.05
CA ALA A 70 25.38 -0.65 12.07
C ALA A 70 25.01 -0.01 10.73
N LEU A 71 24.36 1.16 10.71
CA LEU A 71 23.87 1.78 9.47
C LEU A 71 24.98 2.02 8.42
N PRO A 72 26.15 2.61 8.75
CA PRO A 72 27.23 2.77 7.78
C PRO A 72 27.67 1.44 7.14
N VAL A 73 27.72 0.37 7.94
CA VAL A 73 28.07 -0.98 7.48
C VAL A 73 26.99 -1.54 6.57
N LEU A 74 25.72 -1.48 6.99
CA LEU A 74 24.58 -1.97 6.20
C LEU A 74 24.49 -1.27 4.83
N ARG A 75 24.72 0.05 4.78
CA ARG A 75 24.75 0.83 3.53
C ARG A 75 25.86 0.36 2.59
N ARG A 76 27.09 0.27 3.11
CA ARG A 76 28.27 -0.18 2.37
C ARG A 76 28.06 -1.58 1.80
N GLU A 77 27.58 -2.49 2.63
CA GLU A 77 27.38 -3.89 2.28
C GLU A 77 26.23 -4.09 1.30
N LEU A 78 25.11 -3.37 1.45
CA LEU A 78 24.01 -3.42 0.49
C LEU A 78 24.41 -2.85 -0.88
N ALA A 79 25.13 -1.72 -0.90
CA ALA A 79 25.64 -1.14 -2.13
C ALA A 79 26.66 -2.06 -2.84
N ALA A 80 27.46 -2.81 -2.07
CA ALA A 80 28.35 -3.83 -2.62
C ALA A 80 27.58 -5.05 -3.12
N GLU A 81 26.53 -5.48 -2.41
CA GLU A 81 25.67 -6.60 -2.79
C GLU A 81 24.99 -6.34 -4.14
N LEU A 82 24.46 -5.13 -4.34
CA LEU A 82 23.81 -4.70 -5.59
C LEU A 82 24.72 -4.74 -6.82
N LYS A 83 26.04 -4.70 -6.64
CA LYS A 83 27.01 -4.78 -7.73
C LYS A 83 27.40 -6.22 -8.10
N LYS A 84 26.96 -7.22 -7.33
CA LYS A 84 27.27 -8.62 -7.61
C LYS A 84 26.45 -9.12 -8.80
N PRO A 85 27.00 -10.02 -9.65
CA PRO A 85 26.23 -10.64 -10.73
C PRO A 85 25.02 -11.45 -10.24
N LYS A 86 25.11 -11.98 -9.01
CA LYS A 86 24.05 -12.72 -8.33
C LYS A 86 23.93 -12.20 -6.89
N PRO A 87 23.19 -11.11 -6.66
CA PRO A 87 23.02 -10.56 -5.32
C PRO A 87 22.22 -11.53 -4.44
N SER A 88 22.56 -11.59 -3.15
CA SER A 88 21.77 -12.33 -2.17
C SER A 88 20.40 -11.69 -2.00
N GLN A 89 19.37 -12.38 -2.49
CA GLN A 89 17.99 -11.90 -2.47
C GLN A 89 17.48 -11.61 -1.05
N LEU A 90 17.91 -12.40 -0.07
CA LEU A 90 17.56 -12.19 1.34
C LEU A 90 18.20 -10.92 1.91
N VAL A 91 19.46 -10.64 1.55
CA VAL A 91 20.13 -9.38 1.94
C VAL A 91 19.43 -8.18 1.30
N LEU A 92 19.07 -8.26 0.00
CA LEU A 92 18.34 -7.19 -0.68
C LEU A 92 17.01 -6.89 0.04
N LEU A 93 16.25 -7.94 0.37
CA LEU A 93 14.98 -7.82 1.09
C LEU A 93 15.15 -7.23 2.48
N ASP A 94 15.92 -7.89 3.35
CA ASP A 94 15.96 -7.57 4.77
C ASP A 94 16.74 -6.29 5.06
N VAL A 95 17.91 -6.11 4.44
CA VAL A 95 18.71 -4.89 4.64
C VAL A 95 18.07 -3.71 3.92
N GLY A 96 17.56 -3.92 2.70
CA GLY A 96 16.82 -2.89 1.98
C GLY A 96 15.61 -2.42 2.78
N TYR A 97 14.82 -3.35 3.33
CA TYR A 97 13.66 -2.98 4.14
C TYR A 97 14.06 -2.35 5.48
N PHE A 98 15.12 -2.83 6.14
CA PHE A 98 15.62 -2.20 7.36
C PHE A 98 16.00 -0.74 7.12
N LEU A 99 16.72 -0.45 6.03
CA LEU A 99 17.04 0.91 5.63
C LEU A 99 15.79 1.74 5.32
N ARG A 100 14.73 1.13 4.76
CA ARG A 100 13.46 1.84 4.53
C ARG A 100 12.75 2.21 5.83
N ALA A 101 12.65 1.24 6.74
CA ALA A 101 11.83 1.34 7.94
C ALA A 101 12.53 2.11 9.06
N LEU A 102 13.85 1.92 9.20
CA LEU A 102 14.63 2.39 10.33
C LEU A 102 15.86 3.21 9.91
N GLY A 103 16.15 3.36 8.62
CA GLY A 103 17.26 4.19 8.14
C GLY A 103 16.99 5.70 8.22
N GLU A 104 17.83 6.47 7.53
CA GLU A 104 17.70 7.91 7.35
C GLU A 104 17.03 8.23 6.00
N PRO A 105 16.48 9.44 5.80
CA PRO A 105 15.89 9.82 4.51
C PRO A 105 16.81 9.62 3.31
N ALA A 106 18.13 9.76 3.48
CA ALA A 106 19.14 9.52 2.45
C ALA A 106 19.23 8.04 2.00
N ASP A 107 18.78 7.10 2.83
CA ASP A 107 18.84 5.66 2.55
C ASP A 107 17.74 5.20 1.59
N ARG A 108 16.71 6.03 1.34
CA ARG A 108 15.55 5.67 0.51
C ARG A 108 15.94 5.25 -0.89
N ALA A 109 16.90 5.94 -1.50
CA ALA A 109 17.35 5.63 -2.85
C ALA A 109 18.03 4.25 -2.92
N LEU A 110 18.91 3.94 -1.96
CA LEU A 110 19.61 2.65 -1.91
C LEU A 110 18.63 1.50 -1.61
N SER A 111 17.70 1.74 -0.69
CA SER A 111 16.64 0.80 -0.35
C SER A 111 15.72 0.52 -1.55
N MET A 112 15.30 1.54 -2.30
CA MET A 112 14.53 1.36 -3.54
C MET A 112 15.32 0.56 -4.59
N GLN A 113 16.63 0.82 -4.74
CA GLN A 113 17.47 0.01 -5.65
C GLN A 113 17.51 -1.47 -5.23
N ALA A 114 17.59 -1.75 -3.93
CA ALA A 114 17.52 -3.11 -3.42
C ALA A 114 16.18 -3.79 -3.73
N LEU A 115 15.07 -3.07 -3.52
CA LEU A 115 13.73 -3.58 -3.83
C LEU A 115 13.57 -3.89 -5.33
N LEU A 116 14.03 -3.00 -6.20
CA LEU A 116 13.96 -3.18 -7.66
C LEU A 116 14.88 -4.30 -8.16
N ALA A 117 15.88 -4.71 -7.39
CA ALA A 117 16.78 -5.81 -7.72
C ALA A 117 16.29 -7.18 -7.22
N ILE A 118 15.13 -7.24 -6.53
CA ILE A 118 14.54 -8.50 -6.11
C ILE A 118 13.97 -9.23 -7.34
N ASP A 119 14.40 -10.48 -7.52
CA ASP A 119 13.90 -11.37 -8.57
C ASP A 119 12.46 -11.80 -8.24
N PRO A 120 11.46 -11.40 -9.07
CA PRO A 120 10.06 -11.75 -8.83
C PRO A 120 9.75 -13.24 -9.01
N ALA A 121 10.64 -14.03 -9.63
CA ALA A 121 10.54 -15.49 -9.74
C ALA A 121 11.43 -16.23 -8.71
N GLY A 122 12.22 -15.47 -7.95
CA GLY A 122 13.24 -15.97 -7.03
C GLY A 122 12.67 -16.58 -5.75
N ILE A 123 13.56 -16.80 -4.78
CA ILE A 123 13.20 -17.45 -3.52
C ILE A 123 12.41 -16.53 -2.57
N VAL A 124 12.70 -15.22 -2.60
CA VAL A 124 12.09 -14.24 -1.70
C VAL A 124 10.57 -14.19 -1.85
N PRO A 125 9.99 -14.04 -3.06
CA PRO A 125 8.54 -14.11 -3.24
C PRO A 125 7.89 -15.41 -2.75
N LYS A 126 8.61 -16.54 -2.77
CA LYS A 126 8.08 -17.85 -2.37
C LYS A 126 8.11 -18.09 -0.86
N THR A 127 9.11 -17.54 -0.18
CA THR A 127 9.39 -17.85 1.24
C THR A 127 9.13 -16.68 2.18
N GLN A 128 9.16 -15.45 1.67
CA GLN A 128 9.15 -14.21 2.44
C GLN A 128 8.18 -13.17 1.83
N ALA A 129 7.09 -13.63 1.21
CA ALA A 129 6.11 -12.77 0.54
C ALA A 129 5.53 -11.68 1.45
N GLU A 130 5.29 -11.99 2.73
CA GLU A 130 4.79 -11.01 3.71
C GLU A 130 5.79 -9.88 3.97
N GLN A 131 7.08 -10.21 4.08
CA GLN A 131 8.13 -9.23 4.29
C GLN A 131 8.31 -8.37 3.03
N LEU A 132 8.23 -9.01 1.85
CA LEU A 132 8.27 -8.30 0.56
C LEU A 132 7.09 -7.34 0.43
N PHE A 133 5.88 -7.75 0.81
CA PHE A 133 4.71 -6.89 0.87
C PHE A 133 4.97 -5.66 1.75
N ARG A 134 5.45 -5.86 2.98
CA ARG A 134 5.77 -4.76 3.91
C ARG A 134 6.83 -3.81 3.33
N PHE A 135 7.82 -4.35 2.61
CA PHE A 135 8.84 -3.54 1.98
C PHE A 135 8.29 -2.70 0.82
N ILE A 136 7.50 -3.30 -0.08
CA ILE A 136 6.86 -2.54 -1.16
C ILE A 136 5.91 -1.49 -0.58
N HIS A 137 5.07 -1.87 0.37
CA HIS A 137 4.11 -0.98 1.01
C HIS A 137 4.78 0.21 1.70
N ALA A 138 5.85 -0.02 2.48
CA ALA A 138 6.63 1.06 3.08
C ALA A 138 7.30 1.96 2.03
N SER A 139 7.60 1.43 0.85
CA SER A 139 8.22 2.14 -0.27
C SER A 139 7.21 2.84 -1.19
N ALA A 140 5.92 2.51 -1.07
CA ALA A 140 4.87 2.97 -1.98
C ALA A 140 4.63 4.48 -1.93
N ALA A 141 4.96 5.14 -0.82
CA ALA A 141 4.94 6.60 -0.71
C ALA A 141 5.85 7.31 -1.73
N ASP A 142 6.87 6.63 -2.26
CA ASP A 142 7.76 7.19 -3.29
C ASP A 142 7.14 7.12 -4.70
N ARG A 143 6.02 6.39 -4.86
CA ARG A 143 5.22 6.27 -6.10
C ARG A 143 6.04 5.92 -7.34
N ASP A 144 7.05 5.08 -7.19
CA ASP A 144 7.95 4.64 -8.26
C ASP A 144 7.30 3.53 -9.12
N PRO A 145 6.83 3.84 -10.36
CA PRO A 145 6.10 2.88 -11.19
C PRO A 145 6.96 1.69 -11.62
N ARG A 146 8.28 1.74 -11.46
CA ARG A 146 9.18 0.60 -11.71
C ARG A 146 8.90 -0.58 -10.80
N LEU A 147 8.11 -0.41 -9.74
CA LEU A 147 7.65 -1.48 -8.86
C LEU A 147 6.49 -2.30 -9.46
N PHE A 148 5.76 -1.79 -10.45
CA PHE A 148 4.60 -2.51 -10.99
C PHE A 148 4.92 -3.92 -11.52
N PRO A 149 6.02 -4.18 -12.27
CA PRO A 149 6.36 -5.53 -12.69
C PRO A 149 6.52 -6.52 -11.53
N LEU A 150 7.11 -6.09 -10.41
CA LEU A 150 7.25 -6.91 -9.21
C LEU A 150 5.88 -7.15 -8.54
N ILE A 151 5.07 -6.10 -8.41
CA ILE A 151 3.71 -6.19 -7.83
C ILE A 151 2.83 -7.13 -8.67
N ASP A 152 2.84 -6.95 -9.99
CA ASP A 152 2.06 -7.72 -10.96
C ASP A 152 2.40 -9.22 -10.91
N LYS A 153 3.70 -9.53 -10.84
CA LYS A 153 4.20 -10.90 -10.93
C LYS A 153 3.99 -11.66 -9.63
N VAL A 154 4.21 -11.01 -8.49
CA VAL A 154 4.19 -11.66 -7.17
C VAL A 154 2.80 -11.60 -6.52
N PHE A 155 2.14 -10.45 -6.56
CA PHE A 155 0.93 -10.21 -5.75
C PHE A 155 -0.33 -10.22 -6.58
N LEU A 156 -0.35 -9.58 -7.75
CA LEU A 156 -1.55 -9.59 -8.60
C LEU A 156 -1.83 -10.98 -9.16
N ARG A 157 -0.79 -11.68 -9.64
CA ARG A 157 -0.87 -13.05 -10.18
C ARG A 157 -0.67 -14.16 -9.15
N GLY A 158 -0.17 -13.82 -7.97
CA GLY A 158 -0.04 -14.76 -6.86
C GLY A 158 -1.24 -14.68 -5.91
N ASP A 159 -1.29 -15.61 -4.96
CA ASP A 159 -2.30 -15.61 -3.90
C ASP A 159 -1.63 -15.37 -2.55
N VAL A 160 -0.90 -14.24 -2.46
CA VAL A 160 -0.20 -13.85 -1.24
C VAL A 160 -1.19 -13.28 -0.23
N THR A 161 -1.25 -13.86 0.97
CA THR A 161 -1.93 -13.28 2.12
C THR A 161 -0.91 -12.76 3.13
N VAL A 162 -1.31 -11.81 3.97
CA VAL A 162 -0.41 -11.20 4.95
C VAL A 162 -1.06 -11.15 6.31
N LEU A 163 -0.46 -11.83 7.29
CA LEU A 163 -0.88 -11.71 8.68
C LEU A 163 -0.44 -10.36 9.26
N VAL A 164 -1.38 -9.68 9.93
CA VAL A 164 -1.14 -8.47 10.72
C VAL A 164 -1.40 -8.80 12.19
N PRO A 165 -0.36 -9.23 12.94
CA PRO A 165 -0.54 -9.77 14.28
C PRO A 165 -1.20 -8.82 15.27
N GLN A 166 -0.93 -7.51 15.13
CA GLN A 166 -1.44 -6.47 16.03
C GLN A 166 -2.97 -6.36 16.02
N HIS A 167 -3.62 -6.85 14.95
CA HIS A 167 -5.08 -6.78 14.78
C HIS A 167 -5.74 -8.17 14.72
N GLY A 168 -4.96 -9.25 14.85
CA GLY A 168 -5.48 -10.61 14.63
C GLY A 168 -6.13 -10.81 13.26
N TYR A 169 -5.69 -10.03 12.26
CA TYR A 169 -6.32 -9.92 10.94
C TYR A 169 -5.36 -10.39 9.85
N THR A 170 -5.89 -11.14 8.88
CA THR A 170 -5.15 -11.55 7.67
C THR A 170 -5.67 -10.76 6.49
N VAL A 171 -4.78 -10.01 5.85
CA VAL A 171 -5.04 -9.33 4.57
C VAL A 171 -5.10 -10.40 3.49
N ASP A 172 -6.24 -10.54 2.82
CA ASP A 172 -6.41 -11.45 1.68
C ASP A 172 -5.65 -10.95 0.44
N ALA A 173 -5.53 -11.80 -0.59
CA ALA A 173 -4.77 -11.49 -1.80
C ALA A 173 -5.28 -10.26 -2.57
N THR A 174 -6.60 -10.05 -2.61
CA THR A 174 -7.17 -8.87 -3.27
C THR A 174 -6.88 -7.62 -2.45
N SER A 175 -7.07 -7.68 -1.12
CA SER A 175 -6.73 -6.60 -0.20
C SER A 175 -5.24 -6.22 -0.23
N VAL A 176 -4.34 -7.21 -0.36
CA VAL A 176 -2.91 -6.95 -0.58
C VAL A 176 -2.71 -6.09 -1.83
N CYS A 177 -3.36 -6.41 -2.94
CA CYS A 177 -3.26 -5.61 -4.17
C CYS A 177 -3.81 -4.19 -3.97
N ILE A 178 -4.92 -4.04 -3.25
CA ILE A 178 -5.49 -2.72 -2.93
C ILE A 178 -4.48 -1.85 -2.17
N TYR A 179 -3.84 -2.41 -1.14
CA TYR A 179 -2.80 -1.71 -0.38
C TYR A 179 -1.57 -1.34 -1.22
N LEU A 180 -1.15 -2.22 -2.13
CA LEU A 180 0.03 -1.98 -2.96
C LEU A 180 -0.24 -0.97 -4.07
N TYR A 181 -1.30 -1.14 -4.86
CA TYR A 181 -1.59 -0.25 -5.99
C TYR A 181 -2.16 1.10 -5.55
N GLY A 182 -3.00 1.14 -4.52
CA GLY A 182 -3.75 2.36 -4.19
C GLY A 182 -2.88 3.55 -3.78
N GLN A 183 -1.67 3.32 -3.27
CA GLN A 183 -0.68 4.37 -2.96
C GLN A 183 -0.14 5.11 -4.20
N PHE A 184 -0.25 4.51 -5.38
CA PHE A 184 0.24 5.10 -6.64
C PHE A 184 -0.83 5.95 -7.34
N GLY A 185 -2.06 6.01 -6.81
CA GLY A 185 -3.15 6.82 -7.33
C GLY A 185 -3.43 6.58 -8.82
N THR A 186 -3.57 7.67 -9.58
CA THR A 186 -3.85 7.64 -11.02
C THR A 186 -2.87 6.80 -11.83
N ARG A 187 -1.59 6.71 -11.43
CA ARG A 187 -0.61 5.88 -12.15
C ARG A 187 -0.94 4.38 -12.03
N ALA A 188 -1.36 3.93 -10.86
CA ALA A 188 -1.82 2.56 -10.68
C ALA A 188 -3.10 2.30 -11.46
N GLU A 189 -4.06 3.23 -11.44
CA GLU A 189 -5.29 3.10 -12.23
C GLU A 189 -4.97 2.94 -13.72
N GLN A 190 -4.10 3.78 -14.28
CA GLN A 190 -3.68 3.69 -15.68
C GLN A 190 -3.00 2.36 -16.00
N HIS A 191 -2.13 1.88 -15.12
CA HIS A 191 -1.46 0.58 -15.25
C HIS A 191 -2.45 -0.58 -15.22
N LEU A 192 -3.31 -0.63 -14.20
CA LEU A 192 -4.35 -1.65 -14.02
C LEU A 192 -5.33 -1.68 -15.20
N ARG A 193 -5.71 -0.51 -15.72
CA ARG A 193 -6.55 -0.41 -16.93
C ARG A 193 -5.90 -1.09 -18.14
N GLY A 194 -4.57 -1.05 -18.26
CA GLY A 194 -3.83 -1.75 -19.29
C GLY A 194 -3.88 -3.28 -19.17
N LEU A 195 -4.21 -3.80 -17.98
CA LEU A 195 -4.28 -5.23 -17.69
C LEU A 195 -5.70 -5.83 -17.80
N LEU A 196 -6.72 -5.02 -18.11
CA LEU A 196 -8.12 -5.48 -18.22
C LEU A 196 -8.36 -6.48 -19.37
N ASN A 197 -7.44 -6.58 -20.33
CA ASN A 197 -7.50 -7.56 -21.41
C ASN A 197 -6.79 -8.89 -21.07
N ASP A 198 -6.14 -8.99 -19.91
CA ASP A 198 -5.45 -10.21 -19.48
C ASP A 198 -6.42 -11.09 -18.67
N PRO A 199 -6.88 -12.24 -19.22
CA PRO A 199 -7.85 -13.11 -18.55
C PRO A 199 -7.31 -13.71 -17.25
N ALA A 200 -5.98 -13.77 -17.06
CA ALA A 200 -5.39 -14.30 -15.83
C ALA A 200 -5.58 -13.38 -14.62
N VAL A 201 -5.82 -12.08 -14.85
CA VAL A 201 -5.90 -11.09 -13.76
C VAL A 201 -7.11 -10.16 -13.84
N VAL A 202 -7.89 -10.18 -14.94
CA VAL A 202 -9.01 -9.24 -15.17
C VAL A 202 -9.94 -9.10 -13.97
N ASN A 203 -10.32 -10.20 -13.33
CA ASN A 203 -11.22 -10.18 -12.18
C ASN A 203 -10.59 -9.49 -10.96
N ARG A 204 -9.32 -9.77 -10.67
CA ARG A 204 -8.62 -9.11 -9.56
C ARG A 204 -8.32 -7.64 -9.88
N VAL A 205 -8.01 -7.32 -11.12
CA VAL A 205 -7.86 -5.94 -11.59
C VAL A 205 -9.15 -5.15 -11.41
N LEU A 206 -10.29 -5.71 -11.81
CA LEU A 206 -11.60 -5.10 -11.61
C LEU A 206 -11.90 -4.88 -10.13
N GLU A 207 -11.63 -5.88 -9.28
CA GLU A 207 -11.78 -5.73 -7.83
C GLU A 207 -10.92 -4.58 -7.31
N VAL A 208 -9.62 -4.52 -7.63
CA VAL A 208 -8.74 -3.43 -7.19
C VAL A 208 -9.24 -2.06 -7.70
N LEU A 209 -9.69 -1.97 -8.95
CA LEU A 209 -10.25 -0.74 -9.52
C LEU A 209 -11.52 -0.28 -8.81
N MET A 210 -12.33 -1.15 -8.20
CA MET A 210 -13.47 -0.72 -7.37
C MET A 210 -13.02 0.11 -6.16
N TRP A 211 -11.79 -0.08 -5.70
CA TRP A 211 -11.24 0.58 -4.52
C TRP A 211 -10.41 1.81 -4.86
N VAL A 212 -9.64 1.76 -5.94
CA VAL A 212 -8.63 2.79 -6.26
C VAL A 212 -8.91 3.52 -7.56
N GLY A 213 -9.83 3.00 -8.38
CA GLY A 213 -10.18 3.57 -9.68
C GLY A 213 -11.04 4.82 -9.60
N SER A 214 -11.36 5.33 -10.78
CA SER A 214 -12.17 6.50 -11.02
C SER A 214 -12.92 6.37 -12.36
N PRO A 215 -13.76 7.33 -12.75
CA PRO A 215 -14.44 7.31 -14.04
C PRO A 215 -13.51 7.25 -15.25
N ASP A 216 -12.23 7.61 -15.10
CA ASP A 216 -11.22 7.48 -16.16
C ASP A 216 -11.06 6.02 -16.66
N SER A 217 -11.44 5.04 -15.85
CA SER A 217 -11.44 3.63 -16.23
C SER A 217 -12.77 3.16 -16.86
N VAL A 218 -13.85 3.94 -16.82
CA VAL A 218 -15.16 3.56 -17.37
C VAL A 218 -15.10 3.14 -18.83
N PRO A 219 -14.44 3.88 -19.76
CA PRO A 219 -14.38 3.45 -21.16
C PRO A 219 -13.74 2.06 -21.34
N ALA A 220 -12.74 1.74 -20.53
CA ALA A 220 -12.05 0.46 -20.62
C ALA A 220 -12.88 -0.67 -19.99
N VAL A 221 -13.49 -0.44 -18.82
CA VAL A 221 -14.32 -1.41 -18.10
C VAL A 221 -15.65 -1.65 -18.83
N ALA A 222 -16.21 -0.66 -19.51
CA ALA A 222 -17.47 -0.79 -20.25
C ALA A 222 -17.41 -1.89 -21.32
N ARG A 223 -16.23 -2.07 -21.94
CA ARG A 223 -16.00 -3.14 -22.93
C ARG A 223 -16.13 -4.54 -22.32
N LEU A 224 -15.95 -4.67 -21.00
CA LEU A 224 -16.10 -5.96 -20.30
C LEU A 224 -17.55 -6.29 -19.97
N LEU A 225 -18.49 -5.36 -20.18
CA LEU A 225 -19.93 -5.66 -20.07
C LEU A 225 -20.42 -6.59 -21.20
N ASP A 226 -19.67 -6.68 -22.31
CA ASP A 226 -19.92 -7.65 -23.38
C ASP A 226 -19.28 -9.03 -23.11
N SER A 227 -18.64 -9.23 -21.95
CA SER A 227 -18.06 -10.53 -21.59
C SER A 227 -19.12 -11.60 -21.41
N THR A 228 -18.83 -12.80 -21.90
CA THR A 228 -19.65 -14.00 -21.66
C THR A 228 -19.38 -14.62 -20.28
N ASP A 229 -18.29 -14.24 -19.61
CA ASP A 229 -18.00 -14.65 -18.25
C ASP A 229 -18.84 -13.84 -17.25
N ALA A 230 -19.74 -14.52 -16.55
CA ALA A 230 -20.68 -13.89 -15.63
C ALA A 230 -19.98 -13.19 -14.46
N ASP A 231 -18.83 -13.71 -14.02
CA ASP A 231 -18.06 -13.14 -12.91
C ASP A 231 -17.34 -11.85 -13.33
N THR A 232 -16.76 -11.82 -14.52
CA THR A 232 -16.21 -10.60 -15.14
C THR A 232 -17.29 -9.56 -15.35
N PHE A 233 -18.45 -9.96 -15.89
CA PHE A 233 -19.59 -9.05 -16.09
C PHE A 233 -20.04 -8.41 -14.77
N ALA A 234 -20.28 -9.23 -13.73
CA ALA A 234 -20.74 -8.75 -12.43
C ALA A 234 -19.75 -7.77 -11.80
N ARG A 235 -18.44 -8.04 -11.91
CA ARG A 235 -17.38 -7.14 -11.44
C ARG A 235 -17.31 -5.85 -12.26
N ALA A 236 -17.40 -5.93 -13.59
CA ALA A 236 -17.42 -4.74 -14.44
C ALA A 236 -18.61 -3.84 -14.11
N ALA A 237 -19.80 -4.41 -13.96
CA ALA A 237 -21.00 -3.68 -13.55
C ALA A 237 -20.87 -3.10 -12.12
N THR A 238 -20.29 -3.84 -11.18
CA THR A 238 -20.05 -3.35 -9.82
C THR A 238 -19.08 -2.17 -9.80
N PHE A 239 -18.02 -2.20 -10.62
CA PHE A 239 -17.12 -1.06 -10.80
C PHE A 239 -17.87 0.19 -11.28
N MET A 240 -18.76 0.05 -12.28
CA MET A 240 -19.55 1.17 -12.79
C MET A 240 -20.38 1.86 -11.71
N LEU A 241 -20.97 1.07 -10.79
CA LEU A 241 -21.77 1.58 -9.69
C LEU A 241 -20.94 2.27 -8.61
N ARG A 242 -19.80 1.67 -8.25
CA ARG A 242 -19.01 2.08 -7.07
C ARG A 242 -17.98 3.16 -7.37
N ALA A 243 -17.32 3.10 -8.52
CA ALA A 243 -16.20 3.98 -8.88
C ALA A 243 -16.43 4.75 -10.19
N GLY A 244 -17.39 4.33 -11.00
CA GLY A 244 -17.69 4.94 -12.29
C GLY A 244 -18.48 6.26 -12.24
N GLY A 245 -19.09 6.61 -11.10
CA GLY A 245 -19.88 7.84 -10.96
C GLY A 245 -21.03 7.94 -11.97
N PRO A 246 -21.43 9.16 -12.37
CA PRO A 246 -22.45 9.36 -13.40
C PRO A 246 -22.11 8.66 -14.72
N GLN A 247 -20.84 8.67 -15.13
CA GLN A 247 -20.41 8.02 -16.38
C GLN A 247 -20.61 6.51 -16.36
N GLY A 248 -20.33 5.86 -15.22
CA GLY A 248 -20.57 4.43 -15.03
C GLY A 248 -22.06 4.08 -15.03
N ARG A 249 -22.87 4.89 -14.33
CA ARG A 249 -24.34 4.77 -14.38
C ARG A 249 -24.87 4.87 -15.81
N ASP A 250 -24.43 5.88 -16.55
CA ASP A 250 -24.89 6.14 -17.91
C ASP A 250 -24.44 5.02 -18.87
N ALA A 251 -23.23 4.47 -18.69
CA ALA A 251 -22.78 3.29 -19.43
C ALA A 251 -23.66 2.06 -19.17
N LEU A 252 -24.06 1.80 -17.93
CA LEU A 252 -24.97 0.68 -17.60
C LEU A 252 -26.39 0.89 -18.13
N LEU A 253 -26.87 2.13 -18.19
CA LEU A 253 -28.17 2.47 -18.78
C LEU A 253 -28.17 2.31 -20.31
N ALA A 254 -27.05 2.61 -20.96
CA ALA A 254 -26.88 2.47 -22.41
C ALA A 254 -26.59 1.02 -22.87
N PHE A 255 -26.20 0.14 -21.94
CA PHE A 255 -25.87 -1.26 -22.23
C PHE A 255 -27.08 -2.06 -22.75
N ASP A 256 -26.87 -2.92 -23.74
CA ASP A 256 -27.91 -3.79 -24.31
C ASP A 256 -27.92 -5.17 -23.62
N PRO A 257 -28.90 -5.45 -22.73
CA PRO A 257 -28.92 -6.69 -21.95
C PRO A 257 -29.39 -7.90 -22.74
N ARG A 258 -29.78 -7.77 -24.03
CA ARG A 258 -30.31 -8.89 -24.83
C ARG A 258 -29.30 -10.02 -25.01
N ARG A 259 -28.01 -9.72 -24.90
CA ARG A 259 -26.91 -10.69 -25.00
C ARG A 259 -26.57 -11.37 -23.67
N LEU A 260 -27.13 -10.90 -22.56
CA LEU A 260 -26.88 -11.51 -21.26
C LEU A 260 -27.73 -12.76 -21.08
N GLU A 261 -27.12 -13.79 -20.49
CA GLU A 261 -27.78 -15.03 -20.11
C GLU A 261 -27.50 -15.36 -18.64
N GLY A 262 -28.28 -16.31 -18.09
CA GLY A 262 -28.07 -16.85 -16.75
C GLY A 262 -27.91 -15.81 -15.63
N LYS A 263 -26.88 -15.99 -14.80
CA LYS A 263 -26.59 -15.15 -13.63
C LYS A 263 -26.29 -13.70 -13.98
N ALA A 264 -25.60 -13.44 -15.08
CA ALA A 264 -25.27 -12.09 -15.53
C ALA A 264 -26.55 -11.28 -15.83
N ARG A 265 -27.51 -11.91 -16.55
CA ARG A 265 -28.82 -11.29 -16.83
C ARG A 265 -29.60 -11.02 -15.55
N GLN A 266 -29.63 -11.99 -14.63
CA GLN A 266 -30.32 -11.83 -13.35
C GLN A 266 -29.74 -10.66 -12.54
N PHE A 267 -28.41 -10.60 -12.42
CA PHE A 267 -27.71 -9.52 -11.73
C PHE A 267 -28.04 -8.14 -12.34
N TYR A 268 -27.99 -8.02 -13.67
CA TYR A 268 -28.31 -6.77 -14.35
C TYR A 268 -29.77 -6.34 -14.13
N LEU A 269 -30.72 -7.28 -14.24
CA LEU A 269 -32.14 -6.98 -14.03
C LEU A 269 -32.46 -6.53 -12.59
N GLN A 270 -31.72 -7.04 -11.59
CA GLN A 270 -31.85 -6.58 -10.20
C GLN A 270 -31.24 -5.20 -9.97
N THR A 271 -30.16 -4.88 -10.68
CA THR A 271 -29.42 -3.62 -10.55
C THR A 271 -30.10 -2.48 -11.31
N ARG A 272 -30.66 -2.75 -12.49
CA ARG A 272 -31.18 -1.72 -13.41
C ARG A 272 -32.18 -0.75 -12.78
N PRO A 273 -33.15 -1.16 -11.94
CA PRO A 273 -34.09 -0.23 -11.30
C PRO A 273 -33.39 0.77 -10.36
N GLN A 274 -32.24 0.40 -9.79
CA GLN A 274 -31.48 1.24 -8.87
C GLN A 274 -30.76 2.37 -9.62
N LEU A 275 -30.37 2.14 -10.88
CA LEU A 275 -29.61 3.11 -11.70
C LEU A 275 -30.35 4.44 -11.86
N SER A 276 -31.67 4.41 -12.11
CA SER A 276 -32.46 5.64 -12.23
C SER A 276 -32.59 6.42 -10.92
N GLY A 277 -32.43 5.75 -9.78
CA GLY A 277 -32.43 6.35 -8.45
C GLY A 277 -31.06 6.85 -8.00
N MET A 278 -29.99 6.64 -8.77
CA MET A 278 -28.65 7.13 -8.43
C MET A 278 -28.52 8.63 -8.75
N HIS A 279 -28.96 9.45 -7.81
CA HIS A 279 -28.77 10.89 -7.77
C HIS A 279 -28.24 11.32 -6.39
N PHE A 280 -27.73 12.54 -6.29
CA PHE A 280 -27.06 13.04 -5.08
C PHE A 280 -27.89 12.82 -3.80
N ASP A 281 -29.15 13.25 -3.78
CA ASP A 281 -29.99 13.14 -2.57
C ASP A 281 -30.22 11.69 -2.12
N ALA A 282 -30.40 10.75 -3.05
CA ALA A 282 -30.56 9.33 -2.72
C ALA A 282 -29.27 8.73 -2.14
N LEU A 283 -28.11 9.10 -2.69
CA LEU A 283 -26.81 8.64 -2.19
C LEU A 283 -26.45 9.27 -0.84
N VAL A 284 -26.82 10.54 -0.62
CA VAL A 284 -26.72 11.19 0.69
C VAL A 284 -27.61 10.51 1.72
N GLN A 285 -28.83 10.11 1.35
CA GLN A 285 -29.70 9.36 2.26
C GLN A 285 -29.08 8.01 2.66
N GLN A 286 -28.47 7.29 1.70
CA GLN A 286 -27.74 6.05 2.00
C GLN A 286 -26.58 6.25 2.98
N LEU A 287 -25.87 7.38 2.89
CA LEU A 287 -24.84 7.75 3.88
C LEU A 287 -25.45 8.04 5.26
N SER A 288 -26.68 8.57 5.33
CA SER A 288 -27.39 8.81 6.58
C SER A 288 -27.93 7.53 7.23
N ASP A 289 -28.31 6.54 6.41
CA ASP A 289 -28.87 5.27 6.89
C ASP A 289 -27.78 4.33 7.43
N SER A 290 -26.51 4.63 7.14
CA SER A 290 -25.37 3.94 7.74
C SER A 290 -25.31 4.26 9.23
N PRO A 291 -25.18 3.26 10.12
CA PRO A 291 -25.18 3.49 11.56
C PRO A 291 -24.06 4.48 11.91
N PRO A 292 -24.38 5.57 12.64
CA PRO A 292 -23.36 6.53 13.04
C PRO A 292 -22.32 5.83 13.90
N SER A 293 -21.07 6.28 13.83
CA SER A 293 -20.09 5.93 14.86
C SER A 293 -20.71 6.25 16.22
N GLU A 294 -20.63 5.32 17.19
CA GLU A 294 -21.24 5.47 18.52
C GLU A 294 -20.84 6.79 19.23
N LYS A 295 -19.72 7.37 18.81
CA LYS A 295 -19.14 8.60 19.36
C LYS A 295 -19.46 9.86 18.55
N ALA A 296 -20.13 9.75 17.41
CA ALA A 296 -20.33 10.86 16.50
C ALA A 296 -21.59 11.66 16.86
N ALA A 297 -21.46 12.98 16.89
CA ALA A 297 -22.58 13.90 17.08
C ALA A 297 -23.58 13.81 15.92
N PRO A 298 -24.82 14.34 16.08
CA PRO A 298 -25.74 14.50 14.96
C PRO A 298 -25.10 15.30 13.82
N PRO A 299 -25.36 14.92 12.55
CA PRO A 299 -24.72 15.54 11.42
C PRO A 299 -25.09 17.02 11.32
N ARG A 300 -24.10 17.87 11.08
CA ARG A 300 -24.28 19.32 10.85
C ARG A 300 -23.84 19.72 9.45
N ARG A 301 -24.37 20.84 8.96
CA ARG A 301 -23.85 21.46 7.73
C ARG A 301 -22.52 22.14 8.03
N LEU A 302 -21.51 21.82 7.23
CA LEU A 302 -20.18 22.44 7.33
C LEU A 302 -20.07 23.59 6.33
N ASP A 303 -19.58 24.74 6.79
CA ASP A 303 -19.03 25.73 5.88
C ASP A 303 -17.67 25.24 5.31
N GLU A 304 -17.09 26.01 4.39
CA GLU A 304 -15.84 25.60 3.75
C GLU A 304 -14.67 25.49 4.73
N ALA A 305 -14.58 26.38 5.71
CA ALA A 305 -13.49 26.38 6.69
C ALA A 305 -13.58 25.17 7.63
N ALA A 306 -14.78 24.85 8.11
CA ALA A 306 -15.05 23.69 8.94
C ALA A 306 -14.81 22.38 8.17
N ALA A 307 -15.18 22.32 6.88
CA ALA A 307 -14.89 21.17 6.03
C ALA A 307 -13.37 20.96 5.84
N ARG A 308 -12.59 22.04 5.63
CA ARG A 308 -11.13 21.95 5.56
C ARG A 308 -10.51 21.46 6.87
N GLN A 309 -11.01 21.93 8.01
CA GLN A 309 -10.56 21.47 9.33
C GLN A 309 -10.85 19.98 9.54
N LEU A 310 -12.06 19.53 9.16
CA LEU A 310 -12.44 18.13 9.27
C LEU A 310 -11.59 17.22 8.37
N LEU A 311 -11.35 17.63 7.12
CA LEU A 311 -10.45 16.92 6.20
C LEU A 311 -9.01 16.85 6.73
N ALA A 312 -8.51 17.94 7.34
CA ALA A 312 -7.19 17.95 7.95
C ALA A 312 -7.11 17.01 9.16
N ALA A 313 -8.16 16.95 9.98
CA ALA A 313 -8.26 16.00 11.10
C ALA A 313 -8.27 14.55 10.61
N LEU A 314 -9.08 14.25 9.59
CA LEU A 314 -9.08 12.94 8.91
C LEU A 314 -7.70 12.61 8.37
N PHE A 315 -7.03 13.53 7.68
CA PHE A 315 -5.71 13.28 7.13
C PHE A 315 -4.66 12.97 8.22
N ALA A 316 -4.72 13.70 9.34
CA ALA A 316 -3.87 13.48 10.50
C ALA A 316 -4.14 12.13 11.19
N SER A 317 -5.41 11.68 11.23
CA SER A 317 -5.82 10.38 11.77
C SER A 317 -5.64 9.21 10.78
N HIS A 318 -4.95 9.42 9.67
CA HIS A 318 -4.82 8.42 8.60
C HIS A 318 -6.18 7.92 8.06
N GLY A 319 -7.11 8.86 7.95
CA GLY A 319 -8.46 8.70 7.41
C GLY A 319 -9.38 7.83 8.25
N SER A 320 -9.15 7.74 9.56
CA SER A 320 -10.12 7.15 10.47
C SER A 320 -11.33 8.07 10.65
N TYR A 321 -12.53 7.55 10.40
CA TYR A 321 -13.80 8.26 10.61
C TYR A 321 -14.32 8.13 12.06
N GLU A 322 -13.48 7.76 13.03
CA GLU A 322 -13.90 7.69 14.43
C GLU A 322 -14.44 9.05 14.92
N GLY A 323 -15.72 9.08 15.32
CA GLY A 323 -16.38 10.31 15.76
C GLY A 323 -16.74 11.29 14.64
N ILE A 324 -16.59 10.92 13.37
CA ILE A 324 -16.86 11.77 12.19
C ILE A 324 -18.01 11.18 11.38
N GLN A 325 -18.99 12.01 11.04
CA GLN A 325 -20.12 11.63 10.20
C GLN A 325 -19.78 11.92 8.72
N PRO A 326 -19.67 10.90 7.84
CA PRO A 326 -19.35 11.09 6.43
C PRO A 326 -20.29 12.07 5.71
N ILE A 327 -21.58 12.03 6.05
CA ILE A 327 -22.61 12.90 5.48
C ILE A 327 -22.33 14.40 5.65
N GLU A 328 -21.59 14.81 6.69
CA GLU A 328 -21.23 16.22 6.89
C GLU A 328 -20.35 16.75 5.77
N LEU A 329 -19.44 15.90 5.26
CA LEU A 329 -18.61 16.23 4.10
C LEU A 329 -19.43 16.25 2.82
N ALA A 330 -20.34 15.29 2.64
CA ALA A 330 -21.23 15.27 1.47
C ALA A 330 -22.06 16.56 1.35
N LEU A 331 -22.53 17.09 2.48
CA LEU A 331 -23.34 18.31 2.59
C LEU A 331 -22.53 19.60 2.77
N ALA A 332 -21.20 19.55 2.78
CA ALA A 332 -20.35 20.71 3.03
C ALA A 332 -20.50 21.79 1.94
N ALA A 333 -20.35 23.06 2.30
CA ALA A 333 -20.40 24.17 1.34
C ALA A 333 -19.20 24.23 0.37
N MET A 334 -18.18 23.39 0.58
CA MET A 334 -16.99 23.31 -0.28
C MET A 334 -17.36 22.85 -1.71
N PRO A 335 -16.72 23.40 -2.76
CA PRO A 335 -16.90 22.93 -4.14
C PRO A 335 -16.62 21.43 -4.29
N SER A 336 -17.49 20.70 -4.99
CA SER A 336 -17.42 19.24 -5.14
C SER A 336 -16.07 18.76 -5.68
N ALA A 337 -15.53 19.44 -6.69
CA ALA A 337 -14.23 19.08 -7.27
C ALA A 337 -13.09 19.18 -6.26
N GLN A 338 -13.05 20.27 -5.49
CA GLN A 338 -12.04 20.46 -4.45
C GLN A 338 -12.15 19.39 -3.35
N LEU A 339 -13.38 19.08 -2.92
CA LEU A 339 -13.64 18.07 -1.91
C LEU A 339 -13.24 16.67 -2.38
N ILE A 340 -13.54 16.32 -3.64
CA ILE A 340 -13.11 15.06 -4.25
C ILE A 340 -11.57 14.96 -4.27
N ASP A 341 -10.86 16.01 -4.65
CA ASP A 341 -9.39 16.01 -4.68
C ASP A 341 -8.77 15.81 -3.30
N GLU A 342 -9.34 16.40 -2.25
CA GLU A 342 -8.91 16.19 -0.87
C GLU A 342 -9.23 14.77 -0.39
N LEU A 343 -10.40 14.22 -0.73
CA LEU A 343 -10.79 12.85 -0.38
C LEU A 343 -9.95 11.80 -1.12
N LEU A 344 -9.53 12.05 -2.35
CA LEU A 344 -8.60 11.18 -3.07
C LEU A 344 -7.24 11.12 -2.38
N ARG A 345 -6.72 12.27 -1.91
CA ARG A 345 -5.50 12.34 -1.09
C ARG A 345 -5.69 11.64 0.26
N LEU A 346 -6.86 11.77 0.88
CA LEU A 346 -7.20 11.07 2.10
C LEU A 346 -7.20 9.56 1.90
N ARG A 347 -7.83 9.06 0.84
CA ARG A 347 -7.85 7.64 0.48
C ARG A 347 -6.44 7.05 0.35
N GLU A 348 -5.57 7.75 -0.38
CA GLU A 348 -4.16 7.37 -0.53
C GLU A 348 -3.46 7.33 0.84
N ARG A 349 -3.74 8.30 1.72
CA ARG A 349 -3.20 8.34 3.09
C ARG A 349 -3.71 7.16 3.95
N SER A 350 -4.99 6.82 3.87
CA SER A 350 -5.61 5.74 4.65
C SER A 350 -4.99 4.38 4.33
N LEU A 351 -4.61 4.15 3.07
CA LEU A 351 -3.94 2.93 2.62
C LEU A 351 -2.56 2.72 3.27
N LEU A 352 -2.01 3.68 4.01
CA LEU A 352 -0.78 3.48 4.80
C LEU A 352 -1.04 2.71 6.10
N ARG A 353 -2.29 2.65 6.56
CA ARG A 353 -2.71 1.86 7.72
C ARG A 353 -3.19 0.49 7.26
N ILE A 354 -2.41 -0.55 7.54
CA ILE A 354 -2.78 -1.92 7.16
C ILE A 354 -3.68 -2.52 8.26
N SER A 355 -5.00 -2.40 8.12
CA SER A 355 -5.98 -3.01 9.03
C SER A 355 -7.33 -3.27 8.34
N GLY A 356 -8.18 -4.11 8.92
CA GLY A 356 -9.55 -4.29 8.42
C GLY A 356 -10.37 -3.00 8.50
N GLU A 357 -10.21 -2.23 9.58
CA GLU A 357 -10.84 -0.91 9.77
C GLU A 357 -10.45 0.08 8.68
N ALA A 358 -9.18 0.09 8.26
CA ALA A 358 -8.71 1.00 7.22
C ALA A 358 -9.43 0.77 5.89
N LEU A 359 -9.73 -0.48 5.53
CA LEU A 359 -10.53 -0.77 4.33
C LEU A 359 -11.98 -0.28 4.48
N ALA A 360 -12.60 -0.41 5.65
CA ALA A 360 -13.94 0.14 5.88
C ALA A 360 -13.96 1.68 5.75
N ASP A 361 -12.94 2.36 6.29
CA ASP A 361 -12.78 3.81 6.16
C ASP A 361 -12.50 4.25 4.72
N ILE A 362 -11.74 3.46 3.96
CA ILE A 362 -11.49 3.69 2.53
C ILE A 362 -12.79 3.51 1.74
N ASP A 363 -13.61 2.51 2.05
CA ASP A 363 -14.89 2.29 1.38
C ASP A 363 -15.86 3.44 1.63
N THR A 364 -15.89 3.95 2.87
CA THR A 364 -16.61 5.16 3.24
C THR A 364 -16.14 6.36 2.42
N THR A 365 -14.82 6.53 2.28
CA THR A 365 -14.23 7.60 1.46
C THR A 365 -14.59 7.45 -0.03
N ASN A 366 -14.57 6.23 -0.57
CA ASN A 366 -14.97 5.96 -1.95
C ASN A 366 -16.45 6.25 -2.18
N THR A 367 -17.30 5.88 -1.22
CA THR A 367 -18.74 6.17 -1.27
C THR A 367 -19.01 7.67 -1.25
N LEU A 368 -18.28 8.43 -0.43
CA LEU A 368 -18.32 9.90 -0.45
C LEU A 368 -17.87 10.48 -1.78
N ILE A 369 -16.73 10.04 -2.31
CA ILE A 369 -16.23 10.49 -3.62
C ILE A 369 -17.28 10.21 -4.70
N ASN A 370 -17.86 9.01 -4.73
CA ASN A 370 -18.87 8.64 -5.71
C ASN A 370 -20.13 9.52 -5.56
N THR A 371 -20.60 9.72 -4.33
CA THR A 371 -21.76 10.58 -4.00
C THR A 371 -21.54 12.01 -4.50
N LEU A 372 -20.39 12.60 -4.22
CA LEU A 372 -20.06 13.97 -4.60
C LEU A 372 -19.99 14.18 -6.12
N ARG A 373 -19.71 13.13 -6.91
CA ARG A 373 -19.76 13.21 -8.38
C ARG A 373 -21.17 13.42 -8.93
N PHE A 374 -22.21 13.10 -8.15
CA PHE A 374 -23.61 13.36 -8.51
C PHE A 374 -24.09 14.73 -8.01
N ARG A 375 -23.29 15.45 -7.21
CA ARG A 375 -23.69 16.74 -6.65
C ARG A 375 -23.80 17.79 -7.76
N PRO A 376 -24.93 18.53 -7.86
CA PRO A 376 -25.04 19.66 -8.77
C PRO A 376 -23.96 20.70 -8.47
N ASN A 377 -23.36 21.27 -9.53
CA ASN A 377 -22.36 22.33 -9.41
C ASN A 377 -22.95 23.62 -8.84
#